data_AF-A0A349YHI0-F1
#
_entry.id   AF-A0A349YHI0-F1
#
_cell.length_a   1.000
_cell.length_b   1.000
_cell.length_c   1.000
_cell.angle_alpha   90.00
_cell.angle_beta   90.00
_cell.angle_gamma   90.00
#
_symmetry.space_group_name_H-M   'P 1'
#
loop_
_entity.id
_entity.type
_entity.pdbx_description
1 polymer ?
#
loop_
_entity_poly.entity_id
_entity_poly.type
_entity_poly.pdbx_seq_one_letter_code
_entity_poly.pdbx_strand_id
1 'polypeptide(L)'
;MGQNKKIELTITPNYVSDWSFQDAIRELIQNGIDQQTLDPENAFEISYDEEENILQLSNFESTLEINTLLLGCSTKSNNADTVGQFGEGYKIAALVLNRLGKTFSVYNNNKNEIW
;
A
#
# COMPACT_ATOMS: atom_id res chain seq x y z
N MET A 1 -15.63 -14.45 -7.00
CA MET A 1 -14.22 -14.87 -7.14
C MET A 1 -13.49 -13.72 -7.82
N GLY A 2 -12.58 -13.05 -7.12
CA GLY A 2 -11.78 -11.95 -7.68
C GLY A 2 -10.86 -12.47 -8.79
N GLN A 3 -10.56 -11.64 -9.80
CA GLN A 3 -9.59 -12.02 -10.81
C GLN A 3 -8.17 -11.83 -10.27
N ASN A 4 -7.36 -12.89 -10.28
CA ASN A 4 -5.94 -12.81 -9.93
C ASN A 4 -5.19 -12.14 -11.08
N LYS A 5 -4.69 -10.92 -10.83
CA LYS A 5 -3.96 -10.14 -11.83
C LYS A 5 -2.51 -9.94 -11.37
N LYS A 6 -1.58 -10.64 -12.01
CA LYS A 6 -0.15 -10.43 -11.77
C LYS A 6 0.32 -9.20 -12.53
N ILE A 7 0.85 -8.20 -11.82
CA ILE A 7 1.40 -6.98 -12.42
C ILE A 7 2.87 -6.90 -12.02
N GLU A 8 3.75 -6.90 -13.01
CA GLU A 8 5.19 -6.77 -12.76
C GLU A 8 5.57 -5.30 -12.66
N LEU A 9 6.09 -4.90 -11.50
CA LEU A 9 6.65 -3.58 -11.30
C LEU A 9 8.11 -3.60 -11.76
N THR A 10 8.49 -2.74 -12.70
CA THR A 10 9.86 -2.59 -13.23
C THR A 10 10.77 -1.84 -12.23
N ILE A 11 10.83 -2.33 -10.99
CA ILE A 11 11.69 -1.81 -9.91
C ILE A 11 12.83 -2.80 -9.67
N THR A 12 14.06 -2.31 -9.53
CA THR A 12 15.19 -3.19 -9.21
C THR A 12 15.04 -3.77 -7.80
N PRO A 13 15.40 -5.04 -7.56
CA PRO A 13 15.29 -5.67 -6.25
C PRO A 13 16.04 -4.96 -5.11
N ASN A 14 17.05 -4.15 -5.43
CA ASN A 14 17.89 -3.42 -4.47
C ASN A 14 17.53 -1.93 -4.33
N TYR A 15 16.49 -1.45 -5.01
CA TYR A 15 16.01 -0.08 -4.82
C TYR A 15 15.60 0.12 -3.35
N VAL A 16 16.00 1.22 -2.71
CA VAL A 16 15.85 1.44 -1.27
C VAL A 16 16.37 0.26 -0.43
N SER A 17 17.61 -0.16 -0.64
CA SER A 17 18.24 -1.27 0.10
C SER A 17 18.25 -1.05 1.62
N ASP A 18 18.26 0.20 2.06
CA ASP A 18 18.41 0.59 3.46
C ASP A 18 17.08 0.55 4.24
N TRP A 19 15.95 0.35 3.55
CA TRP A 19 14.65 0.23 4.21
C TRP A 19 14.52 -1.11 4.93
N SER A 20 14.11 -1.01 6.19
CA SER A 20 13.77 -2.13 7.06
C SER A 20 12.29 -2.53 6.95
N PHE A 21 11.93 -3.59 7.66
CA PHE A 21 10.52 -3.95 7.88
C PHE A 21 9.73 -2.76 8.48
N GLN A 22 10.32 -2.03 9.43
CA GLN A 22 9.64 -0.92 10.09
C GLN A 22 9.37 0.24 9.13
N ASP A 23 10.28 0.51 8.19
CA ASP A 23 10.10 1.55 7.17
C ASP A 23 8.92 1.23 6.25
N ALA A 24 8.84 -0.02 5.79
CA ALA A 24 7.73 -0.48 4.95
C ALA A 24 6.39 -0.40 5.67
N ILE A 25 6.31 -0.87 6.92
CA ILE A 25 5.07 -0.80 7.70
C ILE A 25 4.68 0.65 8.03
N ARG A 26 5.65 1.50 8.39
CA ARG A 26 5.41 2.93 8.63
C ARG A 26 4.80 3.60 7.39
N GLU A 27 5.31 3.31 6.21
CA GLU A 27 4.79 3.85 4.95
C GLU A 27 3.34 3.42 4.68
N LEU A 28 3.00 2.16 4.94
CA LEU A 28 1.64 1.65 4.77
C LEU A 28 0.66 2.27 5.79
N ILE A 29 1.08 2.40 7.05
CA ILE A 29 0.31 3.08 8.10
C ILE A 29 0.07 4.55 7.73
N GLN A 30 1.10 5.24 7.23
CA GLN A 30 0.96 6.62 6.78
C GLN A 30 -0.03 6.75 5.62
N ASN A 31 -0.04 5.81 4.66
CA ASN A 31 -1.03 5.82 3.59
C ASN A 31 -2.47 5.70 4.13
N GLY A 32 -2.69 4.87 5.15
CA GLY A 32 -4.01 4.72 5.76
C GLY A 32 -4.46 5.93 6.58
N ILE A 33 -3.54 6.54 7.33
CA ILE A 33 -3.80 7.78 8.09
C ILE A 33 -4.07 8.95 7.14
N ASP A 34 -3.28 9.10 6.07
CA ASP A 34 -3.50 10.10 5.03
C ASP A 34 -4.93 9.95 4.44
N GLN A 35 -5.34 8.72 4.18
CA GLN A 35 -6.66 8.43 3.61
C GLN A 35 -7.79 8.79 4.58
N GLN A 36 -7.69 8.42 5.86
CA GLN A 36 -8.66 8.83 6.89
C GLN A 36 -8.66 10.35 7.10
N THR A 37 -7.53 11.02 6.93
CA THR A 37 -7.45 12.49 7.01
C THR A 37 -8.25 13.16 5.88
N LEU A 38 -8.22 12.58 4.68
CA LEU A 38 -8.98 13.05 3.52
C LEU A 38 -10.46 12.67 3.58
N ASP A 39 -10.78 11.52 4.17
CA ASP A 39 -12.13 10.97 4.32
C ASP A 39 -12.33 10.45 5.75
N PRO A 40 -12.76 11.31 6.69
CA PRO A 40 -12.89 10.96 8.10
C PRO A 40 -13.86 9.82 8.41
N GLU A 41 -14.84 9.56 7.53
CA GLU A 41 -15.80 8.47 7.68
C GLU A 41 -15.18 7.11 7.29
N ASN A 42 -14.12 7.12 6.48
CA ASN A 42 -13.35 5.94 6.09
C ASN A 42 -12.18 5.70 7.06
N ALA A 43 -12.54 5.34 8.29
CA ALA A 43 -11.59 5.12 9.37
C ALA A 43 -10.49 4.12 9.00
N PHE A 44 -9.25 4.43 9.41
CA PHE A 44 -8.13 3.53 9.26
C PHE A 44 -8.09 2.53 10.41
N GLU A 45 -8.05 1.25 10.08
CA GLU A 45 -7.97 0.15 11.04
C GLU A 45 -6.71 -0.67 10.86
N ILE A 46 -6.16 -1.14 11.99
CA ILE A 46 -5.04 -2.07 12.05
C ILE A 46 -5.48 -3.27 12.87
N SER A 47 -5.35 -4.47 12.32
CA SER A 47 -5.60 -5.72 13.03
C SER A 47 -4.47 -6.72 12.77
N TYR A 48 -4.23 -7.60 13.74
CA TYR A 48 -3.26 -8.68 13.61
C TYR A 48 -3.89 -9.99 14.03
N ASP A 49 -3.87 -10.96 13.11
CA ASP A 49 -4.27 -12.33 13.35
C ASP A 49 -3.03 -13.14 13.78
N GLU A 50 -3.00 -13.58 15.03
CA GLU A 50 -1.87 -14.35 15.57
C GLU A 50 -1.84 -15.79 15.06
N GLU A 51 -2.99 -16.37 14.73
CA GLU A 51 -3.10 -17.76 14.27
C GLU A 51 -2.60 -17.87 12.83
N GLU A 52 -3.03 -16.95 11.97
CA GLU A 52 -2.64 -16.91 10.56
C GLU A 52 -1.37 -16.08 10.31
N ASN A 53 -0.89 -15.33 11.31
CA ASN A 53 0.27 -14.42 11.23
C ASN A 53 0.08 -13.34 10.14
N ILE A 54 -1.10 -12.71 10.13
CA ILE A 54 -1.50 -11.71 9.14
C ILE A 54 -1.72 -10.36 9.81
N LEU A 55 -0.94 -9.36 9.38
CA LEU A 55 -1.19 -7.94 9.69
C LEU A 55 -2.07 -7.34 8.59
N GLN A 56 -3.22 -6.81 8.96
CA GLN A 56 -4.15 -6.13 8.06
C GLN A 56 -4.18 -4.63 8.36
N LEU A 57 -4.15 -3.83 7.30
CA LEU A 57 -4.21 -2.37 7.32
C LEU A 57 -5.34 -1.96 6.36
N SER A 58 -6.40 -1.34 6.88
CA SER A 58 -7.68 -1.23 6.16
C SER A 58 -8.26 0.17 6.17
N ASN A 59 -8.71 0.64 5.01
CA ASN A 59 -9.69 1.70 4.81
C ASN A 59 -10.77 1.14 3.87
N PHE A 60 -11.94 0.79 4.39
CA PHE A 60 -12.92 -0.05 3.69
C PHE A 60 -13.55 0.59 2.45
N GLU A 61 -13.71 1.92 2.45
CA GLU A 61 -14.35 2.65 1.35
C GLU A 61 -13.34 3.10 0.27
N SER A 62 -12.06 2.76 0.44
CA SER A 62 -11.01 3.17 -0.49
C SER A 62 -10.95 2.30 -1.74
N THR A 63 -10.61 2.94 -2.86
CA THR A 63 -10.39 2.27 -4.14
C THR A 63 -9.03 2.67 -4.69
N LEU A 64 -8.21 1.69 -5.06
CA LEU A 64 -6.94 1.94 -5.74
C LEU A 64 -7.15 1.86 -7.26
N GLU A 65 -6.72 2.88 -7.98
CA GLU A 65 -6.70 2.86 -9.45
C GLU A 65 -5.51 2.04 -9.95
N ILE A 66 -5.66 1.26 -11.02
CA ILE A 66 -4.55 0.42 -11.52
C ILE A 66 -3.33 1.24 -11.93
N ASN A 67 -3.55 2.50 -12.35
CA ASN A 67 -2.47 3.43 -12.67
C ASN A 67 -1.60 3.81 -11.46
N THR A 68 -2.07 3.57 -10.23
CA THR A 68 -1.27 3.77 -9.00
C THR A 68 -0.11 2.78 -8.94
N LEU A 69 -0.13 1.71 -9.73
CA LEU A 69 0.99 0.78 -9.88
C LEU A 69 2.11 1.32 -10.80
N LEU A 70 1.84 2.38 -11.58
CA LEU A 70 2.86 3.04 -12.39
C LEU A 70 3.83 3.83 -11.49
N LEU A 71 5.12 3.76 -11.78
CA LEU A 71 6.14 4.62 -11.17
C LEU A 71 6.09 6.00 -11.81
N GLY A 72 6.34 7.05 -11.03
CA GLY A 72 6.28 8.44 -11.48
C GLY A 72 4.87 9.00 -11.73
N CYS A 73 3.81 8.22 -11.50
CA CYS A 73 2.43 8.70 -11.54
C CYS A 73 1.93 9.00 -10.12
N SER A 74 2.01 10.26 -9.68
CA SER A 74 1.42 10.73 -8.41
C SER A 74 0.18 11.59 -8.67
N THR A 75 -0.89 11.33 -7.93
CA THR A 75 -2.08 12.20 -7.85
C THR A 75 -2.00 13.20 -6.69
N LYS A 76 -1.01 13.07 -5.79
CA LYS A 76 -0.87 13.84 -4.54
C LYS A 76 0.07 15.06 -4.67
N SER A 77 0.54 15.38 -5.87
CA SER A 77 1.57 16.40 -6.12
C SER A 77 1.21 17.84 -5.71
N ASN A 78 -0.02 18.11 -5.24
CA ASN A 78 -0.48 19.45 -4.83
C ASN A 78 -1.27 19.49 -3.50
N ASN A 79 -1.31 18.41 -2.70
CA ASN A 79 -2.05 18.43 -1.43
C ASN A 79 -1.10 18.48 -0.22
N ALA A 80 -1.11 19.60 0.51
CA ALA A 80 -0.27 19.81 1.69
C ALA A 80 -0.72 18.97 2.91
N ASP A 81 -1.93 18.40 2.86
CA ASP A 81 -2.52 17.64 3.96
C ASP A 81 -2.14 16.14 3.92
N THR A 82 -1.39 15.71 2.91
CA THR A 82 -0.90 14.32 2.78
C THR A 82 0.61 14.25 2.89
N VAL A 83 1.15 13.35 3.71
CA VAL A 83 2.60 13.16 3.87
C VAL A 83 3.19 12.48 2.61
N GLY A 84 2.42 11.62 1.94
CA GLY A 84 2.87 10.90 0.74
C GLY A 84 2.87 11.78 -0.53
N GLN A 85 4.04 12.22 -0.99
CA GLN A 85 4.15 13.13 -2.15
C GLN A 85 4.23 12.43 -3.52
N PHE A 86 4.76 11.20 -3.58
CA PHE A 86 5.12 10.56 -4.85
C PHE A 86 4.15 9.47 -5.33
N GLY A 87 3.17 9.06 -4.53
CA GLY A 87 2.26 7.95 -4.89
C GLY A 87 2.99 6.61 -5.08
N GLU A 88 4.21 6.50 -4.54
CA GLU A 88 5.10 5.34 -4.72
C GLU A 88 5.26 4.48 -3.47
N GLY A 89 4.86 5.01 -2.31
CA GLY A 89 5.12 4.42 -1.00
C GLY A 89 4.75 2.96 -0.87
N TYR A 90 3.50 2.59 -1.19
CA TYR A 90 3.04 1.22 -1.02
C TYR A 90 3.71 0.24 -2.00
N LYS A 91 4.14 0.69 -3.19
CA LYS A 91 4.92 -0.12 -4.14
C LYS A 91 6.31 -0.42 -3.58
N ILE A 92 6.93 0.58 -2.97
CA ILE A 92 8.22 0.47 -2.31
C ILE A 92 8.10 -0.43 -1.06
N ALA A 93 7.04 -0.27 -0.27
CA ALA A 93 6.75 -1.16 0.86
C ALA A 93 6.57 -2.62 0.39
N ALA A 94 5.83 -2.85 -0.70
CA ALA A 94 5.67 -4.17 -1.30
C ALA A 94 7.02 -4.78 -1.72
N LEU A 95 7.91 -3.98 -2.33
CA LEU A 95 9.27 -4.42 -2.68
C LEU A 95 10.06 -4.85 -1.45
N VAL A 96 10.07 -4.01 -0.40
CA VAL A 96 10.82 -4.25 0.83
C VAL A 96 10.29 -5.49 1.55
N LEU A 97 8.97 -5.64 1.67
CA LEU A 97 8.34 -6.81 2.30
C LEU A 97 8.67 -8.10 1.53
N ASN A 98 8.57 -8.08 0.20
CA ASN A 98 8.97 -9.23 -0.63
C ASN A 98 10.47 -9.57 -0.48
N ARG A 99 11.35 -8.56 -0.42
CA ARG A 99 12.79 -8.77 -0.18
C ARG A 99 13.06 -9.45 1.17
N LEU A 100 12.24 -9.14 2.18
CA LEU A 100 12.32 -9.74 3.52
C LEU A 100 11.59 -11.10 3.62
N GLY A 101 11.12 -11.66 2.49
CA GLY A 101 10.43 -12.94 2.44
C GLY A 101 9.00 -12.90 2.98
N LYS A 102 8.37 -11.72 3.02
CA LYS A 102 6.98 -11.54 3.43
C LYS A 102 6.07 -11.44 2.22
N THR A 103 4.93 -12.12 2.29
CA THR A 103 3.85 -11.94 1.32
C THR A 103 3.16 -10.61 1.59
N PHE A 104 2.92 -9.84 0.53
CA PHE A 104 2.13 -8.61 0.59
C PHE A 104 1.04 -8.69 -0.48
N SER A 105 -0.21 -8.50 -0.06
CA SER A 105 -1.39 -8.58 -0.92
C SER A 105 -2.24 -7.33 -0.76
N VAL A 106 -2.82 -6.84 -1.86
CA VAL A 106 -3.74 -5.69 -1.82
C VAL A 106 -5.14 -6.15 -2.21
N TYR A 107 -6.09 -5.98 -1.29
CA TYR A 107 -7.50 -6.27 -1.51
C TYR A 107 -8.23 -5.00 -1.93
N ASN A 108 -8.51 -4.87 -3.22
CA ASN A 108 -9.21 -3.70 -3.79
C ASN A 108 -10.69 -4.03 -3.98
N ASN A 109 -11.41 -4.17 -2.86
CA ASN A 109 -12.75 -4.78 -2.81
C ASN A 109 -13.78 -4.08 -3.70
N ASN A 110 -13.76 -2.75 -3.77
CA ASN A 110 -14.64 -1.95 -4.63
C ASN A 110 -14.47 -2.24 -6.13
N LYS A 111 -13.32 -2.82 -6.52
CA LYS A 111 -13.04 -3.28 -7.89
C LYS A 111 -13.07 -4.79 -8.06
N ASN A 112 -13.28 -5.55 -6.98
CA ASN A 112 -13.19 -7.01 -6.97
C ASN A 112 -11.86 -7.52 -7.56
N GLU A 113 -10.76 -6.84 -7.21
CA GLU A 113 -9.39 -7.16 -7.62
C GLU A 113 -8.54 -7.52 -6.40
N ILE A 114 -7.64 -8.49 -6.60
CA ILE A 114 -6.55 -8.80 -5.66
C ILE A 114 -5.25 -8.67 -6.45
N TRP A 115 -4.35 -7.84 -5.94
CA TRP A 115 -3.01 -7.64 -6.50
C TRP A 115 -1.96 -8.30 -5.61
#